data_AF-A0A6I6H0I2-F1
#
_entry.id   AF-A0A6I6H0I2-F1
#
_cell.length_a   1.000
_cell.length_b   1.000
_cell.length_c   1.000
_cell.angle_alpha   90.00
_cell.angle_beta   90.00
_cell.angle_gamma   90.00
#
_symmetry.space_group_name_H-M   'P 1'
#
loop_
_entity.id
_entity.type
_entity.pdbx_description
1 polymer ?
#
loop_
_entity_poly.entity_id
_entity_poly.type
_entity_poly.pdbx_seq_one_letter_code
_entity_poly.pdbx_strand_id
1 'polypeptide(L)'
;MSTKPDPREDEWQTLYRSLGATLSRFGEEDAYGNGDYWIVDDDYGDTSHKVCVSRLAFITPELVAAVQRSLSDMPHWRVLLQVDEEVNGLPASSTGLTVCFDSVEPHPSSRTRP
;
A
#
# COMPACT_ATOMS: atom_id res chain seq x y z
N MET A 1 -12.54 -13.22 28.83
CA MET A 1 -13.07 -13.56 27.48
C MET A 1 -11.87 -13.85 26.60
N SER A 2 -11.61 -15.10 26.25
CA SER A 2 -10.60 -15.43 25.24
C SER A 2 -11.22 -15.20 23.88
N THR A 3 -10.98 -14.02 23.31
CA THR A 3 -11.12 -13.82 21.87
C THR A 3 -10.05 -14.70 21.21
N LYS A 4 -10.49 -15.68 20.42
CA LYS A 4 -9.57 -16.34 19.49
C LYS A 4 -9.01 -15.23 18.58
N PRO A 5 -7.70 -15.25 18.26
CA PRO A 5 -7.17 -14.32 17.28
C PRO A 5 -7.96 -14.49 15.98
N ASP A 6 -8.37 -13.38 15.38
CA ASP A 6 -9.00 -13.38 14.07
C ASP A 6 -7.88 -13.70 13.06
N PRO A 7 -7.94 -14.83 12.34
CA PRO A 7 -6.89 -15.19 11.38
C PRO A 7 -6.60 -14.08 10.36
N ARG A 8 -7.60 -13.27 10.02
CA ARG A 8 -7.45 -12.13 9.12
C ARG A 8 -6.63 -11.00 9.75
N GLU A 9 -6.86 -10.70 11.03
CA GLU A 9 -6.08 -9.70 11.78
C GLU A 9 -4.61 -10.12 11.84
N ASP A 10 -4.34 -11.40 12.10
CA ASP A 10 -2.98 -11.93 12.14
C ASP A 10 -2.28 -11.81 10.78
N GLU A 11 -2.98 -12.10 9.68
CA GLU A 11 -2.49 -11.89 8.31
C GLU A 11 -2.25 -10.40 8.02
N TRP A 12 -3.20 -9.53 8.36
CA TRP A 12 -3.10 -8.09 8.18
C TRP A 12 -1.87 -7.52 8.89
N GLN A 13 -1.68 -7.87 10.17
CA GLN A 13 -0.54 -7.44 10.99
C GLN A 13 0.78 -7.99 10.45
N THR A 14 0.78 -9.21 9.93
CA THR A 14 1.97 -9.83 9.33
C THR A 14 2.37 -9.12 8.06
N LEU A 15 1.40 -8.81 7.19
CA LEU A 15 1.65 -8.06 5.97
C LEU A 15 2.07 -6.62 6.27
N TYR A 16 1.42 -5.93 7.21
CA TYR A 16 1.79 -4.58 7.66
C TYR A 16 3.26 -4.50 8.06
N ARG A 17 3.71 -5.42 8.93
CA ARG A 17 5.12 -5.49 9.37
C ARG A 17 6.07 -5.82 8.23
N SER A 18 5.70 -6.75 7.34
CA SER A 18 6.50 -7.13 6.18
C SER A 18 6.68 -5.96 5.21
N LEU A 19 5.61 -5.20 4.97
CA LEU A 19 5.64 -3.98 4.16
C LEU A 19 6.51 -2.91 4.79
N GLY A 20 6.36 -2.62 6.08
CA GLY A 20 7.22 -1.66 6.79
C GLY A 20 8.71 -2.01 6.68
N ALA A 21 9.06 -3.29 6.88
CA ALA A 21 10.44 -3.77 6.74
C ALA A 21 10.97 -3.75 5.30
N THR A 22 10.07 -3.76 4.32
CA THR A 22 10.40 -3.74 2.89
C THR A 22 10.56 -2.32 2.38
N LEU A 23 9.58 -1.44 2.65
CA LEU A 23 9.53 -0.06 2.16
C LEU A 23 10.59 0.84 2.81
N SER A 24 10.95 0.60 4.07
CA SER A 24 12.03 1.32 4.78
C SER A 24 13.41 1.16 4.15
N ARG A 25 13.58 0.21 3.21
CA ARG A 25 14.81 0.06 2.42
C ARG A 25 14.89 1.02 1.23
N PHE A 26 13.75 1.59 0.83
CA PHE A 26 13.63 2.43 -0.36
C PHE A 26 13.44 3.91 -0.01
N GLY A 27 12.89 4.24 1.17
CA GLY A 27 12.61 5.60 1.56
C GLY A 27 12.19 5.75 3.02
N GLU A 28 11.76 6.95 3.37
CA GLU A 28 11.35 7.32 4.72
C GLU A 28 9.82 7.26 4.88
N GLU A 29 9.37 6.69 5.99
CA GLU A 29 7.96 6.66 6.36
C GLU A 29 7.58 7.92 7.15
N ASP A 30 6.55 8.64 6.72
CA ASP A 30 6.02 9.80 7.44
C ASP A 30 4.54 10.02 7.12
N ALA A 31 3.67 9.82 8.11
CA ALA A 31 2.22 9.98 8.00
C ALA A 31 1.75 11.43 7.77
N TYR A 32 2.64 12.41 7.92
CA TYR A 32 2.38 13.83 7.68
C TYR A 32 2.82 14.28 6.28
N GLY A 33 3.29 13.36 5.43
CA GLY A 33 3.69 13.63 4.04
C GLY A 33 5.10 14.20 3.88
N ASN A 34 5.93 14.22 4.94
CA ASN A 34 7.32 14.69 4.83
C ASN A 34 8.30 13.61 4.31
N GLY A 35 7.83 12.38 4.22
CA GLY A 35 8.58 11.20 3.79
C GLY A 35 8.28 10.80 2.35
N ASP A 36 8.73 9.60 1.98
CA ASP A 36 8.47 9.02 0.66
C ASP A 36 7.16 8.21 0.64
N TYR A 37 6.78 7.63 1.79
CA TYR A 37 5.56 6.84 1.92
C TYR A 37 4.93 6.91 3.32
N TRP A 38 3.72 6.38 3.44
CA TRP A 38 3.02 6.08 4.68
C TRP A 38 2.16 4.83 4.49
N ILE A 39 2.28 3.85 5.39
CA ILE A 39 1.40 2.68 5.40
C ILE A 39 0.18 3.03 6.25
N VAL A 40 -1.01 2.91 5.67
CA VAL A 40 -2.26 3.14 6.41
C VAL A 40 -2.42 2.05 7.46
N ASP A 41 -2.52 2.46 8.71
CA ASP A 41 -2.67 1.59 9.88
C ASP A 41 -4.13 1.20 10.19
N ASP A 42 -5.07 1.72 9.41
CA ASP A 42 -6.48 1.36 9.45
C ASP A 42 -6.79 0.15 8.57
N ASP A 43 -7.37 -0.88 9.17
CA ASP A 43 -7.91 -2.03 8.47
C ASP A 43 -9.38 -1.82 8.06
N TYR A 44 -9.63 -1.60 6.77
CA TYR A 44 -10.98 -1.39 6.21
C TYR A 44 -11.79 -2.67 5.96
N GLY A 45 -11.29 -3.85 6.36
CA GLY A 45 -12.03 -5.10 6.25
C GLY A 45 -11.94 -5.81 4.90
N ASP A 46 -11.15 -5.29 3.95
CA ASP A 46 -10.85 -5.97 2.68
C ASP A 46 -9.48 -6.64 2.69
N THR A 47 -9.15 -7.45 1.68
CA THR A 47 -7.84 -8.11 1.57
C THR A 47 -6.82 -7.19 0.90
N SER A 48 -6.70 -5.95 1.39
CA SER A 48 -5.76 -4.98 0.86
C SER A 48 -5.04 -4.19 1.95
N HIS A 49 -3.81 -3.80 1.64
CA HIS A 49 -3.04 -2.81 2.39
C HIS A 49 -2.90 -1.55 1.57
N LYS A 50 -3.18 -0.39 2.17
CA LYS A 50 -3.01 0.89 1.49
C LYS A 50 -1.67 1.52 1.89
N VAL A 51 -0.91 1.95 0.89
CA VAL A 51 0.32 2.69 1.05
C VAL A 51 0.16 4.00 0.28
N CYS A 52 0.18 5.11 0.99
CA CYS A 52 0.27 6.43 0.41
C CYS A 52 1.73 6.69 0.03
N VAL A 53 1.99 7.16 -1.18
CA VAL A 53 3.32 7.53 -1.65
C VAL A 53 3.32 8.99 -2.05
N SER A 54 4.32 9.74 -1.60
CA SER A 54 4.36 11.19 -1.77
C SER A 54 4.72 11.62 -3.20
N ARG A 55 5.38 10.73 -3.96
CA ARG A 55 5.86 11.03 -5.33
C ARG A 55 5.83 9.78 -6.20
N LEU A 56 5.41 9.93 -7.46
CA LEU A 56 5.39 8.82 -8.43
C LEU A 56 6.78 8.20 -8.62
N ALA A 57 7.85 9.00 -8.55
CA ALA A 57 9.23 8.55 -8.70
C ALA A 57 9.67 7.52 -7.64
N PHE A 58 8.97 7.43 -6.51
CA PHE A 58 9.23 6.41 -5.48
C PHE A 58 8.81 5.01 -5.96
N ILE A 59 7.79 4.93 -6.83
CA ILE A 59 7.31 3.67 -7.40
C ILE A 59 8.27 3.23 -8.51
N THR A 60 9.28 2.45 -8.13
CA THR A 60 10.23 1.83 -9.07
C THR A 60 9.86 0.37 -9.35
N PRO A 61 10.31 -0.22 -10.47
CA PRO A 61 10.15 -1.65 -10.70
C PRO A 61 10.74 -2.53 -9.60
N GLU A 62 11.83 -2.08 -8.96
CA GLU A 62 12.47 -2.79 -7.86
C GLU A 62 11.61 -2.78 -6.59
N LEU A 63 11.02 -1.63 -6.24
CA LEU A 63 10.07 -1.51 -5.14
C LEU A 63 8.86 -2.41 -5.39
N VAL A 64 8.29 -2.36 -6.59
CA VAL A 64 7.13 -3.20 -6.96
C VAL A 64 7.47 -4.68 -6.79
N ALA A 65 8.62 -5.12 -7.32
CA ALA A 65 9.06 -6.51 -7.15
C ALA A 65 9.31 -6.88 -5.69
N ALA A 66 9.77 -5.94 -4.84
CA ALA A 66 9.93 -6.16 -3.42
C ALA A 66 8.59 -6.33 -2.70
N VAL A 67 7.60 -5.50 -3.03
CA VAL A 67 6.23 -5.62 -2.51
C VAL A 67 5.60 -6.94 -2.94
N GLN A 68 5.77 -7.38 -4.19
CA GLN A 68 5.29 -8.69 -4.64
C GLN A 68 5.89 -9.85 -3.83
N ARG A 69 7.18 -9.76 -3.47
CA ARG A 69 7.81 -10.76 -2.59
C ARG A 69 7.21 -10.76 -1.19
N SER A 70 6.83 -9.60 -0.65
CA SER A 70 6.13 -9.53 0.64
C SER A 70 4.75 -10.21 0.62
N LEU A 71 4.16 -10.39 -0.56
CA LEU A 71 2.89 -11.08 -0.77
C LEU A 71 3.03 -12.59 -0.99
N SER A 72 4.24 -13.16 -1.05
CA SER A 72 4.44 -14.58 -1.39
C SER A 72 3.73 -15.55 -0.44
N ASP A 73 3.68 -15.20 0.84
CA ASP A 73 3.06 -16.02 1.88
C ASP A 73 1.54 -15.80 1.97
N MET A 74 1.04 -14.76 1.31
CA MET A 74 -0.34 -14.28 1.37
C MET A 74 -0.82 -13.81 -0.01
N PRO A 75 -0.84 -14.69 -1.04
CA PRO A 75 -1.07 -14.29 -2.42
C PRO A 75 -2.50 -13.77 -2.70
N HIS A 76 -3.44 -13.95 -1.77
CA HIS A 76 -4.79 -13.39 -1.83
C HIS A 76 -4.89 -11.93 -1.36
N TRP A 77 -3.82 -11.40 -0.76
CA TRP A 77 -3.71 -9.99 -0.41
C TRP A 77 -3.17 -9.17 -1.58
N ARG A 78 -3.49 -7.88 -1.58
CA ARG A 78 -2.96 -6.90 -2.54
C ARG A 78 -2.49 -5.63 -1.82
N VAL A 79 -1.58 -4.89 -2.45
CA VAL A 79 -1.10 -3.60 -1.92
C VAL A 79 -1.49 -2.49 -2.88
N LEU A 80 -2.19 -1.49 -2.36
CA LEU A 80 -2.63 -0.31 -3.08
C LEU A 80 -1.57 0.79 -2.87
N LEU A 81 -0.72 1.00 -3.86
CA LEU A 81 0.22 2.11 -3.90
C LEU A 81 -0.49 3.34 -4.47
N GLN A 82 -1.00 4.21 -3.60
CA GLN A 82 -1.69 5.44 -3.97
C GLN A 82 -0.71 6.61 -3.99
N VAL A 83 -0.58 7.30 -5.11
CA VAL A 83 0.24 8.52 -5.22
C VAL A 83 -0.58 9.71 -4.75
N ASP A 84 -0.14 10.34 -3.67
CA ASP A 84 -0.69 11.57 -3.12
C ASP A 84 0.14 12.77 -3.60
N GLU A 85 0.25 12.92 -4.91
CA GLU A 85 0.91 14.09 -5.52
C GLU A 85 -0.08 15.24 -5.59
N GLU A 86 0.27 16.38 -5.00
CA GLU A 86 -0.49 17.62 -5.17
C GLU A 86 -0.09 18.30 -6.48
N VAL A 87 -1.05 18.50 -7.38
CA VAL A 87 -0.85 19.28 -8.60
C VAL A 87 -1.57 20.61 -8.42
N ASN A 88 -0.80 21.70 -8.32
CA ASN A 88 -1.29 23.07 -8.08
C ASN A 88 -2.09 23.23 -6.76
N GLY A 89 -1.70 22.53 -5.69
CA GLY A 89 -2.37 22.62 -4.37
C GLY A 89 -3.75 21.93 -4.32
N LEU A 90 -4.05 21.11 -5.32
CA LEU A 90 -5.18 20.18 -5.31
C LEU A 90 -4.64 18.76 -5.33
N PRO A 91 -5.24 17.82 -4.60
CA PRO A 91 -4.88 16.41 -4.73
C PRO A 91 -5.08 15.99 -6.19
N ALA A 92 -4.01 15.55 -6.85
CA ALA A 92 -4.14 14.94 -8.16
C ALA A 92 -5.12 13.77 -7.99
N SER A 93 -6.03 13.59 -8.96
CA SER A 93 -6.94 12.45 -8.95
C SER A 93 -6.13 11.18 -8.70
N SER A 94 -6.37 10.50 -7.58
CA SER A 94 -5.48 9.49 -6.98
C SER A 94 -5.03 8.43 -8.01
N THR A 95 -3.87 8.67 -8.61
CA THR A 95 -3.17 7.73 -9.49
C THR A 95 -2.40 6.75 -8.63
N GLY A 96 -2.17 5.52 -9.12
CA GLY A 96 -1.46 4.53 -8.35
C GLY A 96 -1.35 3.19 -9.05
N LEU A 97 -0.83 2.21 -8.32
CA LEU A 97 -0.78 0.81 -8.73
C LEU A 97 -1.41 -0.07 -7.67
N THR A 98 -2.09 -1.12 -8.11
CA THR A 98 -2.42 -2.26 -7.27
C THR A 98 -1.38 -3.34 -7.54
N VAL A 99 -0.61 -3.69 -6.53
CA VAL A 99 0.38 -4.77 -6.60
C VAL A 99 -0.25 -6.04 -6.05
N CYS A 100 -0.37 -7.04 -6.92
CA CYS A 100 -0.77 -8.41 -6.58
C CYS A 100 0.48 -9.29 -6.58
N PHE A 101 0.38 -10.50 -6.03
CA PHE A 101 1.50 -11.44 -5.98
C PHE A 101 2.13 -11.71 -7.37
N ASP A 102 1.31 -11.90 -8.39
CA ASP A 102 1.72 -12.29 -9.74
C ASP A 102 1.47 -11.22 -10.82
N SER A 103 0.80 -10.12 -10.46
CA SER A 103 0.42 -9.06 -11.40
C SER A 103 0.54 -7.66 -10.78
N VAL A 104 0.52 -6.66 -11.67
CA VAL A 104 0.46 -5.25 -11.28
C VAL A 104 -0.60 -4.60 -12.15
N GLU A 105 -1.57 -3.96 -11.51
CA GLU A 105 -2.72 -3.34 -12.16
C GLU A 105 -2.72 -1.83 -11.92
N PRO A 106 -3.26 -1.02 -12.85
CA PRO A 106 -3.53 0.38 -12.56
C PRO A 106 -4.49 0.48 -11.37
N HIS A 107 -4.19 1.35 -10.41
CA HIS A 107 -5.12 1.60 -9.30
C HIS A 107 -6.46 2.11 -9.88
N PRO A 108 -7.61 1.60 -9.42
CA PRO A 108 -8.91 2.06 -9.89
C PRO A 108 -9.05 3.54 -9.57
N SER A 109 -8.94 4.38 -10.59
CA SER A 109 -9.10 5.83 -10.45
C SER A 109 -10.53 6.11 -9.97
N SER A 110 -10.65 6.82 -8.85
CA SER A 110 -11.91 7.37 -8.33
C SER A 110 -12.47 8.44 -9.27
N ARG A 111 -12.94 8.04 -10.46
CA ARG A 111 -13.81 8.81 -11.37
C ARG A 111 -14.78 7.76 -11.93
N THR A 112 -16.08 7.77 -11.71
CA THR A 112 -17.04 8.83 -11.38
C THR A 112 -18.27 8.08 -10.87
N ARG A 113 -18.82 8.41 -9.70
CA ARG A 113 -20.24 8.07 -9.46
C ARG A 113 -21.05 9.07 -10.30
N PRO A 114 -22.00 8.61 -11.14
CA PRO A 114 -22.88 9.51 -11.89
C PRO A 114 -23.74 10.38 -10.96
#